data_AF-A0A526S5Y2-F1
#
_entry.id   AF-A0A526S5Y2-F1
#
_cell.length_a   1.000
_cell.length_b   1.000
_cell.length_c   1.000
_cell.angle_alpha   90.00
_cell.angle_beta   90.00
_cell.angle_gamma   90.00
#
_symmetry.space_group_name_H-M   'P 1'
#
loop_
_entity.id
_entity.type
_entity.pdbx_description
1 polymer ?
#
loop_
_entity_poly.entity_id
_entity_poly.type
_entity_poly.pdbx_seq_one_letter_code
_entity_poly.pdbx_strand_id
1 'polypeptide(L)' 'KRAGLEGVTPHTMRHSFASVAGDLGFAESTIAALLGHAGGTVTSKYVHRLDSVLVAAAEKVCGEVFRQMTGEVAAAA' A
#
# COMPACT_ATOMS: atom_id res chain seq x y z
N LYS A 1 -18.94 -0.89 -11.70
CA LYS A 1 -20.26 -0.44 -12.23
C LYS A 1 -20.54 1.04 -12.01
N ARG A 2 -20.64 1.57 -10.78
CA ARG A 2 -20.86 3.03 -10.57
C ARG A 2 -19.79 3.91 -11.22
N ALA A 3 -18.53 3.52 -11.11
CA ALA A 3 -17.40 4.19 -11.75
C ALA A 3 -17.24 3.86 -13.25
N GLY A 4 -18.17 3.12 -13.88
CA GLY A 4 -18.06 2.75 -15.31
C GLY A 4 -16.95 1.75 -15.67
N LEU A 5 -16.18 1.26 -14.69
CA LEU A 5 -15.07 0.32 -14.94
C LEU A 5 -15.55 -1.12 -15.13
N GLU A 6 -15.03 -1.79 -16.16
CA GLU A 6 -15.22 -3.20 -16.50
C GLU A 6 -13.96 -4.02 -16.16
N GLY A 7 -14.12 -5.31 -15.85
CA GLY A 7 -13.00 -6.22 -15.56
C GLY A 7 -12.24 -5.96 -14.25
N VAL A 8 -12.61 -4.93 -13.49
CA VAL A 8 -11.99 -4.59 -12.21
C VAL A 8 -12.58 -5.43 -11.08
N THR A 9 -11.70 -6.04 -10.29
CA THR A 9 -12.04 -6.84 -9.11
C THR A 9 -11.33 -6.29 -7.86
N PRO A 10 -11.70 -6.72 -6.64
CA PRO A 10 -10.91 -6.40 -5.44
C PRO A 10 -9.44 -6.83 -5.55
N HIS A 11 -9.16 -7.93 -6.27
CA HIS A 11 -7.79 -8.37 -6.52
C HIS A 11 -7.02 -7.41 -7.41
N THR A 12 -7.68 -6.84 -8.43
CA THR A 12 -7.11 -5.77 -9.25
C THR A 12 -6.74 -4.56 -8.38
N MET A 13 -7.62 -4.17 -7.45
CA MET A 13 -7.35 -3.05 -6.53
C MET A 13 -6.17 -3.34 -5.60
N ARG A 14 -6.03 -4.59 -5.13
CA ARG A 14 -4.86 -5.03 -4.34
C ARG A 14 -3.55 -4.89 -5.14
N HIS A 15 -3.56 -5.25 -6.43
CA HIS A 15 -2.42 -5.02 -7.31
C HIS A 15 -2.16 -3.54 -7.54
N SER A 16 -3.18 -2.73 -7.80
CA SER A 16 -3.02 -1.28 -7.95
C SER A 16 -2.39 -0.63 -6.72
N PHE A 17 -2.83 -1.01 -5.52
CA PHE A 17 -2.21 -0.53 -4.27
C PHE A 17 -0.72 -0.91 -4.18
N ALA A 18 -0.37 -2.15 -4.54
CA ALA A 18 1.02 -2.61 -4.56
C ALA A 18 1.87 -1.85 -5.59
N SER A 19 1.32 -1.58 -6.79
CA SER A 19 1.97 -0.80 -7.83
C SER A 19 2.27 0.62 -7.36
N VAL A 20 1.31 1.31 -6.74
CA VAL A 20 1.54 2.66 -6.18
C VAL A 20 2.63 2.62 -5.10
N ALA A 21 2.64 1.61 -4.24
CA ALA A 21 3.71 1.45 -3.26
C ALA A 21 5.09 1.23 -3.92
N GLY A 22 5.14 0.50 -5.03
CA GLY A 22 6.33 0.33 -5.86
C GLY A 22 6.79 1.63 -6.52
N ASP A 23 5.86 2.41 -7.07
CA ASP A 23 6.14 3.72 -7.68
C ASP A 23 6.69 4.72 -6.65
N LEU A 24 6.23 4.62 -5.39
CA LEU A 24 6.76 5.39 -4.26
C LEU A 24 8.12 4.88 -3.75
N GLY A 25 8.66 3.81 -4.33
CA GLY A 25 9.99 3.28 -4.04
C GLY A 25 10.07 2.39 -2.79
N PHE A 26 8.96 1.87 -2.28
CA PHE A 26 9.00 0.92 -1.17
C PHE A 26 9.61 -0.43 -1.61
N ALA A 27 10.41 -1.02 -0.73
CA ALA A 27 10.98 -2.34 -0.96
C ALA A 27 9.89 -3.43 -1.00
N GLU A 28 10.14 -4.51 -1.73
CA GLU A 28 9.20 -5.65 -1.85
C GLU A 28 8.77 -6.23 -0.50
N SER A 29 9.68 -6.26 0.48
CA SER A 29 9.37 -6.71 1.84
C SER A 29 8.36 -5.81 2.55
N THR A 30 8.45 -4.49 2.37
CA THR A 30 7.48 -3.52 2.89
C THR A 30 6.14 -3.66 2.19
N ILE A 31 6.14 -3.79 0.85
CA ILE A 31 4.91 -4.00 0.07
C ILE A 31 4.22 -5.30 0.48
N ALA A 32 4.98 -6.39 0.64
CA ALA A 32 4.46 -7.66 1.11
C ALA A 32 3.82 -7.55 2.51
N ALA A 33 4.48 -6.84 3.43
CA ALA A 33 3.94 -6.57 4.76
C ALA A 33 2.64 -5.74 4.71
N LEU A 34 2.58 -4.69 3.88
CA LEU A 34 1.37 -3.87 3.70
C LEU A 34 0.19 -4.70 3.18
N LEU A 35 0.47 -5.65 2.30
CA LEU A 35 -0.53 -6.56 1.75
C LEU A 35 -0.95 -7.65 2.75
N GLY A 36 -0.26 -7.80 3.88
CA GLY A 36 -0.46 -8.91 4.79
C GLY A 36 -0.06 -10.26 4.18
N HIS A 37 0.85 -10.26 3.19
CA HIS A 37 1.47 -11.49 2.75
C HIS A 37 2.32 -12.04 3.89
N ALA A 38 2.15 -13.33 4.19
CA ALA A 38 3.03 -14.04 5.11
C ALA A 38 4.43 -14.12 4.48
N GLY A 39 5.27 -13.12 4.74
CA GLY A 39 6.69 -13.17 4.44
C GLY A 39 7.35 -14.19 5.35
N GLY A 40 7.43 -15.45 4.91
CA GLY A 40 8.03 -16.57 5.63
C GLY A 40 9.55 -16.46 5.74
N THR A 41 10.06 -15.45 6.46
CA THR A 41 11.49 -15.36 6.78
C THR A 41 11.73 -15.21 8.28
N VAL A 42 12.82 -15.80 8.75
CA VAL A 42 13.24 -15.78 10.16
C VAL A 42 13.42 -14.34 10.65
N THR A 43 13.79 -13.41 9.76
CA THR A 43 13.98 -11.98 10.07
C THR A 43 12.69 -11.24 10.42
N SER A 44 11.54 -11.65 9.86
CA SER A 44 10.23 -11.02 10.13
C SER A 44 9.81 -11.09 11.60
N LYS A 45 10.39 -12.01 12.39
CA LYS A 45 10.10 -12.18 13.82
C LYS A 45 10.86 -11.21 14.75
N TYR A 46 11.87 -10.51 14.25
CA TYR A 46 12.77 -9.68 15.11
C TYR A 46 12.46 -8.18 15.08
N VAL A 47 11.49 -7.74 14.28
CA VAL A 47 11.30 -6.32 14.00
C VAL A 47 10.01 -5.81 14.65
N HIS A 48 10.06 -5.52 15.95
CA HIS A 48 8.96 -4.92 16.72
C HIS A 48 8.73 -3.42 16.40
N ARG A 49 9.64 -2.78 15.63
CA ARG A 49 9.52 -1.38 15.19
C ARG A 49 8.86 -1.21 13.81
N LEU A 50 8.46 -2.29 13.16
CA LEU A 50 7.81 -2.23 11.84
C LEU A 50 6.44 -1.57 11.90
N ASP A 51 5.73 -1.62 13.03
CA ASP A 51 4.34 -1.14 13.08
C ASP A 51 4.21 0.34 12.73
N SER A 52 5.02 1.23 13.33
CA SER A 52 4.97 2.67 13.00
C SER A 52 5.52 2.97 11.60
N VAL A 53 6.53 2.23 11.15
CA VAL A 53 7.10 2.38 9.81
C VAL A 53 6.11 1.91 8.74
N LEU A 54 5.39 0.82 9.02
CA LEU A 54 4.40 0.22 8.13
C LEU A 54 3.13 1.07 8.07
N VAL A 55 2.70 1.65 9.20
CA VAL A 55 1.63 2.65 9.24
C VAL A 55 2.02 3.87 8.40
N ALA A 56 3.21 4.43 8.60
CA ALA A 56 3.67 5.57 7.79
C ALA A 56 3.79 5.24 6.30
N ALA A 57 4.17 4.00 5.96
CA ALA A 57 4.16 3.53 4.57
C ALA A 57 2.74 3.43 4.01
N ALA A 58 1.80 2.87 4.78
CA ALA A 58 0.40 2.79 4.40
C ALA A 58 -0.22 4.19 4.18
N GLU A 59 0.05 5.14 5.07
CA GLU A 59 -0.38 6.53 4.96
C GLU A 59 0.14 7.18 3.68
N LYS A 60 1.43 6.99 3.35
CA LYS A 60 2.01 7.50 2.10
C LYS A 60 1.34 6.92 0.86
N VAL A 61 1.11 5.60 0.84
CA VAL A 61 0.46 4.94 -0.30
C VAL A 61 -1.00 5.42 -0.43
N CYS A 62 -1.75 5.45 0.66
CA CYS A 62 -3.13 5.92 0.68
C CYS A 62 -3.23 7.40 0.30
N GLY A 63 -2.31 8.24 0.78
CA GLY A 63 -2.24 9.66 0.44
C GLY A 63 -1.96 9.89 -1.04
N GLU A 64 -1.09 9.08 -1.65
CA GLU A 64 -0.84 9.13 -3.09
C GLU A 64 -2.04 8.65 -3.90
N VAL A 65 -2.71 7.56 -3.51
CA VAL A 65 -3.96 7.12 -4.14
C VAL A 65 -5.03 8.21 -4.05
N PHE A 66 -5.20 8.83 -2.88
CA PHE A 66 -6.13 9.93 -2.68
C PHE A 66 -5.81 11.11 -3.61
N ARG A 67 -4.53 11.49 -3.72
CA ARG A 67 -4.07 12.54 -4.62
C ARG A 67 -4.36 12.23 -6.08
N GLN A 68 -4.17 10.99 -6.52
CA GLN A 68 -4.53 10.58 -7.87
C GLN A 68 -6.04 10.61 -8.13
N MET A 69 -6.86 10.30 -7.12
CA MET A 69 -8.32 10.28 -7.23
C MET A 69 -8.94 11.68 -7.21
N THR A 70 -8.36 12.62 -6.46
CA THR A 70 -9.00 13.91 -6.15
C THR A 70 -8.24 15.12 -6.69
N GLY A 71 -6.94 14.98 -6.98
CA GLY A 71 -6.03 16.09 -7.25
C GLY A 71 -5.57 16.84 -6.00
N GLU A 72 -6.06 16.47 -4.81
CA GLU A 72 -5.74 17.12 -3.53
C GLU A 72 -4.68 16.33 -2.76
N VAL A 73 -3.88 17.01 -1.95
CA VAL A 73 -2.93 16.34 -1.05
C VAL A 73 -3.67 15.92 0.21
N ALA A 74 -3.57 14.64 0.59
CA ALA A 74 -4.14 14.15 1.84
C ALA A 74 -3.59 14.96 3.03
N ALA A 75 -4.47 15.36 3.95
CA ALA A 75 -4.04 16.02 5.17
C ALA A 75 -3.07 15.11 5.94
N ALA A 76 -2.02 15.70 6.52
CA ALA A 76 -1.16 14.96 7.45
C ALA A 76 -2.03 14.52 8.64
N ALA A 77 -2.04 13.21 8.92
CA ALA A 77 -2.73 12.63 10.05
C ALA A 77 -2.08 13.02 11.39
#